data_AF-A0A091M0I8-F1
#
_entry.id   AF-A0A091M0I8-F1
#
_cell.length_a   1.000
_cell.length_b   1.000
_cell.length_c   1.000
_cell.angle_alpha   90.00
_cell.angle_beta   90.00
_cell.angle_gamma   90.00
#
_symmetry.space_group_name_H-M   'P 1'
#
loop_
_entity.id
_entity.type
_entity.pdbx_description
1 polymer ?
#
loop_
_entity_poly.entity_id
_entity_poly.type
_entity_poly.pdbx_seq_one_letter_code
_entity_poly.pdbx_strand_id
1 'polypeptide(L)'
;ECHQYTNRSCEECLKNVTCLWCASNGRCVEYPIRRVLPPADLCELRSARWGVCWVNFEALIIAMSVVGGTILITLGVCCCCCCKKKSKKQVSEAPDKDDERAAREREKRRVRQEERRAEMKSRHDEIRRKYGTV
;
A
#
# COMPACT_ATOMS: atom_id res chain seq x y z
N GLU A 1 -17.26 -32.31 22.59
CA GLU A 1 -15.94 -32.89 22.28
C GLU A 1 -15.86 -33.16 20.77
N CYS A 2 -14.77 -32.77 20.10
CA CYS A 2 -14.65 -32.91 18.63
C CYS A 2 -14.75 -34.37 18.15
N HIS A 3 -14.25 -35.33 18.95
CA HIS A 3 -14.21 -36.75 18.60
C HIS A 3 -15.59 -37.37 18.32
N GLN A 4 -16.67 -36.83 18.88
CA GLN A 4 -18.05 -37.32 18.68
C GLN A 4 -18.54 -37.17 17.23
N TYR A 5 -17.89 -36.31 16.44
CA TYR A 5 -18.20 -36.09 15.02
C TYR A 5 -17.29 -36.89 14.08
N THR A 6 -16.47 -37.81 14.61
CA THR A 6 -15.68 -38.74 13.79
C THR A 6 -16.61 -39.64 12.96
N ASN A 7 -16.25 -39.89 11.70
CA ASN A 7 -17.04 -40.62 10.70
C ASN A 7 -18.42 -40.02 10.37
N ARG A 8 -18.64 -38.74 10.72
CA ARG A 8 -19.81 -38.00 10.26
C ARG A 8 -19.46 -37.15 9.03
N SER A 9 -19.95 -35.92 8.98
CA SER A 9 -19.64 -34.97 7.95
C SER A 9 -18.64 -33.91 8.44
N CYS A 10 -17.92 -33.37 7.47
CA CYS A 10 -16.95 -32.31 7.68
C CYS A 10 -17.64 -31.03 8.20
N GLU A 11 -18.84 -30.74 7.72
CA GLU A 11 -19.65 -29.60 8.12
C GLU A 11 -20.07 -29.70 9.59
N GLU A 12 -20.40 -30.91 10.07
CA GLU A 12 -20.73 -31.13 11.48
C GLU A 12 -19.52 -30.97 12.40
N CYS A 13 -18.36 -31.51 11.99
CA CYS A 13 -17.11 -31.38 12.73
C CYS A 13 -16.66 -29.92 12.84
N LEU A 14 -16.73 -29.17 11.73
CA LEU A 14 -16.20 -27.82 11.62
C LEU A 14 -17.16 -26.72 12.09
N LYS A 15 -18.32 -27.06 12.69
CA LYS A 15 -19.16 -26.09 13.41
C LYS A 15 -18.39 -25.37 14.51
N ASN A 16 -17.42 -26.07 15.12
CA ASN A 16 -16.52 -25.49 16.12
C ASN A 16 -15.16 -25.22 15.49
N VAL A 17 -14.71 -23.97 15.56
CA VAL A 17 -13.38 -23.55 15.07
C VAL A 17 -12.21 -24.14 15.85
N THR A 18 -12.48 -24.77 17.00
CA THR A 18 -11.49 -25.52 17.78
C THR A 18 -11.27 -26.94 17.26
N CYS A 19 -12.13 -27.44 16.35
CA CYS A 19 -12.01 -28.77 15.78
C CYS A 19 -11.31 -28.74 14.41
N LEU A 20 -10.63 -29.85 14.10
CA LEU A 20 -9.97 -30.14 12.83
C LEU A 20 -10.60 -31.40 12.22
N TRP A 21 -10.91 -31.34 10.92
CA TRP A 21 -11.39 -32.50 10.16
C TRP A 21 -10.27 -33.07 9.29
N CYS A 22 -10.06 -34.39 9.37
CA CYS A 22 -9.16 -35.12 8.51
C CYS A 22 -9.93 -35.94 7.49
N ALA A 23 -9.89 -35.55 6.21
CA ALA A 23 -10.64 -36.24 5.17
C ALA A 23 -10.07 -37.62 4.80
N SER A 24 -8.76 -37.85 5.00
CA SER A 24 -8.13 -39.14 4.70
C SER A 24 -8.71 -40.28 5.55
N ASN A 25 -8.93 -40.04 6.85
CA ASN A 25 -9.39 -41.05 7.81
C ASN A 25 -10.79 -40.76 8.37
N GLY A 26 -11.48 -39.72 7.90
CA GLY A 26 -12.80 -39.31 8.39
C GLY A 26 -12.84 -38.93 9.87
N ARG A 27 -11.73 -38.45 10.44
CA ARG A 27 -11.62 -38.17 11.88
C ARG A 27 -11.82 -36.69 12.21
N CYS A 28 -12.57 -36.42 13.27
CA CYS A 28 -12.71 -35.10 13.85
C CYS A 28 -11.93 -35.05 15.18
N VAL A 29 -10.94 -34.18 15.28
CA VAL A 29 -10.07 -34.07 16.44
C VAL A 29 -9.99 -32.62 16.89
N GLU A 30 -9.64 -32.38 18.15
CA GLU A 30 -9.41 -31.02 18.62
C GLU A 30 -8.10 -30.49 18.04
N TYR A 31 -8.15 -29.31 17.43
CA TYR A 31 -6.96 -28.67 16.87
C TYR A 31 -6.11 -28.10 18.01
N PRO A 32 -4.88 -28.58 18.23
CA PRO A 32 -4.05 -28.04 19.29
C PRO A 32 -3.56 -26.65 18.88
N ILE A 33 -4.27 -25.59 19.31
CA ILE A 33 -3.91 -24.17 19.07
C ILE A 33 -2.47 -23.87 19.53
N ARG A 34 -1.92 -24.69 20.44
CA ARG A 34 -0.53 -24.58 20.93
C ARG A 34 0.52 -24.95 19.88
N ARG A 35 0.16 -25.63 18.79
CA ARG A 35 1.06 -25.95 17.68
C ARG A 35 0.54 -25.27 16.42
N VAL A 36 1.38 -24.43 15.81
CA VAL A 36 1.02 -23.62 14.63
C VAL A 36 0.57 -24.48 13.46
N LEU A 37 1.09 -25.71 13.35
CA LEU A 37 0.66 -26.71 12.37
C LEU A 37 0.22 -27.99 13.09
N PRO A 38 -0.85 -28.66 12.62
CA PRO A 38 -1.15 -30.01 13.06
C PRO A 38 0.02 -30.92 12.65
N PRO A 39 0.46 -31.84 13.52
CA PRO A 39 1.48 -32.82 13.15
C PRO A 39 1.03 -33.61 11.92
N ALA A 40 1.93 -33.82 10.96
CA ALA A 40 1.65 -34.65 9.78
C ALA A 40 1.23 -36.09 10.17
N ASP A 41 1.68 -36.55 11.35
CA ASP A 41 1.32 -37.84 11.93
C ASP A 41 -0.18 -37.97 12.26
N LEU A 42 -0.90 -36.86 12.49
CA LEU A 42 -2.35 -36.89 12.71
C LEU A 42 -3.14 -36.84 11.41
N CYS A 43 -2.69 -36.04 10.44
CA CYS A 43 -3.32 -35.88 9.14
C CYS A 43 -2.38 -35.16 8.16
N GLU A 44 -2.36 -35.57 6.90
CA GLU A 44 -1.67 -34.82 5.86
C GLU A 44 -2.27 -33.42 5.70
N LEU A 45 -1.42 -32.40 5.56
CA LEU A 45 -1.82 -31.00 5.37
C LEU A 45 -2.83 -30.79 4.23
N ARG A 46 -2.74 -31.60 3.18
CA ARG A 46 -3.63 -31.55 2.01
C ARG A 46 -5.04 -32.05 2.30
N SER A 47 -5.20 -32.96 3.27
CA SER A 47 -6.49 -33.56 3.63
C SER A 47 -7.10 -32.98 4.92
N ALA A 48 -6.29 -32.26 5.70
CA ALA A 48 -6.70 -31.51 6.88
C ALA A 48 -7.49 -30.24 6.49
N ARG A 49 -8.63 -30.05 7.15
CA ARG A 49 -9.56 -28.92 6.96
C ARG A 49 -9.86 -28.27 8.30
N TRP A 50 -9.94 -26.94 8.30
CA TRP A 50 -10.15 -26.14 9.52
C TRP A 50 -11.07 -24.96 9.25
N GLY A 51 -12.07 -24.78 10.13
CA GLY A 51 -13.12 -23.76 10.03
C GLY A 51 -14.10 -23.96 8.87
N VAL A 52 -13.62 -24.37 7.70
CA VAL A 52 -14.41 -24.58 6.48
C VAL A 52 -14.03 -25.89 5.79
N CYS A 53 -14.99 -26.54 5.14
CA CYS A 53 -14.76 -27.84 4.53
C CYS A 53 -14.12 -27.79 3.13
N TRP A 54 -14.28 -26.69 2.41
CA TRP A 54 -13.78 -26.60 1.04
C TRP A 54 -12.32 -26.11 0.95
N VAL A 55 -11.75 -25.55 2.02
CA VAL A 55 -10.36 -25.07 2.05
C VAL A 55 -9.48 -26.02 2.86
N ASN A 56 -8.40 -26.47 2.24
CA ASN A 56 -7.40 -27.30 2.90
C ASN A 56 -6.40 -26.44 3.68
N PHE A 57 -5.75 -27.04 4.68
CA PHE A 57 -4.74 -26.37 5.49
C PHE A 57 -3.57 -25.83 4.66
N GLU A 58 -3.17 -26.55 3.61
CA GLU A 58 -2.17 -26.11 2.63
C GLU A 58 -2.56 -24.77 1.96
N ALA A 59 -3.81 -24.67 1.49
CA ALA A 59 -4.31 -23.45 0.84
C ALA A 59 -4.41 -22.27 1.84
N LEU A 60 -4.76 -22.54 3.09
CA LEU A 60 -4.77 -21.52 4.16
C LEU A 60 -3.37 -20.98 4.43
N ILE A 61 -2.36 -21.84 4.51
CA ILE A 61 -0.96 -21.44 4.73
C ILE A 61 -0.46 -20.58 3.55
N ILE A 62 -0.75 -20.99 2.32
CA ILE A 62 -0.39 -20.23 1.12
C ILE A 62 -1.05 -18.85 1.16
N ALA A 63 -2.34 -18.77 1.45
CA ALA A 63 -3.07 -17.51 1.53
C ALA A 63 -2.48 -16.57 2.60
N MET A 64 -2.22 -17.08 3.81
CA MET A 64 -1.59 -16.30 4.88
C MET A 64 -0.17 -15.84 4.51
N SER A 65 0.58 -16.67 3.80
CA SER A 65 1.93 -16.34 3.33
C SER A 65 1.89 -15.23 2.27
N VAL A 66 0.94 -15.26 1.34
CA VAL A 66 0.76 -14.21 0.32
C VAL A 66 0.29 -12.91 0.96
N VAL A 67 -0.66 -12.96 1.89
CA VAL A 67 -1.13 -11.75 2.60
C VAL A 67 0.00 -11.17 3.45
N GLY A 68 0.68 -11.99 4.24
CA GLY A 68 1.83 -11.55 5.03
C GLY A 68 2.96 -11.00 4.17
N GLY A 69 3.30 -11.72 3.09
CA GLY A 69 4.34 -11.31 2.14
C GLY A 69 4.01 -10.00 1.42
N THR A 70 2.78 -9.82 0.96
CA THR A 70 2.35 -8.55 0.33
C THR A 70 2.35 -7.39 1.32
N ILE A 71 1.94 -7.59 2.57
CA ILE A 71 2.03 -6.57 3.62
C ILE A 71 3.50 -6.21 3.92
N LEU A 72 4.37 -7.21 4.04
CA LEU A 72 5.80 -6.98 4.29
C LEU A 72 6.49 -6.30 3.10
N ILE A 73 6.15 -6.68 1.86
CA ILE A 73 6.68 -6.06 0.65
C ILE A 73 6.15 -4.63 0.52
N THR A 74 4.86 -4.39 0.74
CA THR A 74 4.28 -3.04 0.66
C THR A 74 4.87 -2.14 1.73
N LEU A 75 5.02 -2.62 2.98
CA LEU A 75 5.69 -1.86 4.04
C LEU A 75 7.18 -1.68 3.75
N GLY A 76 7.87 -2.72 3.29
CA GLY A 76 9.29 -2.67 2.94
C GLY A 76 9.58 -1.70 1.81
N VAL A 77 8.79 -1.73 0.73
CA VAL A 77 8.87 -0.79 -0.40
C VAL A 77 8.42 0.60 0.01
N CYS A 78 7.31 0.74 0.75
CA CYS A 78 6.87 2.04 1.26
C CYS A 78 7.93 2.67 2.17
N CYS A 79 8.45 1.94 3.15
CA CYS A 79 9.52 2.40 4.02
C CYS A 79 10.83 2.64 3.26
N CYS A 80 11.24 1.77 2.33
CA CYS A 80 12.46 1.98 1.56
C CYS A 80 12.34 3.15 0.58
N CYS A 81 11.22 3.30 -0.13
CA CYS A 81 11.01 4.39 -1.08
C CYS A 81 10.72 5.71 -0.38
N CYS A 82 10.00 5.73 0.74
CA CYS A 82 9.70 6.95 1.50
C CYS A 82 10.86 7.37 2.42
N CYS A 83 11.60 6.43 3.03
CA CYS A 83 12.78 6.76 3.86
C CYS A 83 14.04 7.00 3.03
N LYS A 84 14.24 6.34 1.87
CA LYS A 84 15.28 6.75 0.91
C LYS A 84 14.93 8.06 0.22
N LYS A 85 13.64 8.41 0.10
CA LYS A 85 13.22 9.78 -0.23
C LYS A 85 13.33 10.74 0.95
N LYS A 86 13.52 10.31 2.21
CA LYS A 86 13.87 11.22 3.32
C LYS A 86 15.37 11.55 3.36
N SER A 87 16.24 10.57 3.12
CA SER A 87 17.68 10.82 2.94
C SER A 87 18.01 11.46 1.57
N LYS A 88 17.23 11.15 0.52
CA LYS A 88 17.23 11.94 -0.71
C LYS A 88 16.36 13.20 -0.63
N LYS A 89 15.49 13.44 0.37
CA LYS A 89 14.70 14.69 0.46
C LYS A 89 15.58 15.88 0.80
N GLN A 90 16.72 15.71 1.46
CA GLN A 90 17.70 16.80 1.47
C GLN A 90 18.15 17.21 0.03
N VAL A 91 17.89 16.39 -0.99
CA VAL A 91 18.14 16.68 -2.42
C VAL A 91 16.87 16.70 -3.29
N SER A 92 15.74 16.12 -2.86
CA SER A 92 14.52 15.90 -3.64
C SER A 92 13.26 16.44 -2.95
N GLU A 93 13.42 17.30 -1.95
CA GLU A 93 12.41 18.24 -1.44
C GLU A 93 12.43 19.53 -2.28
N ALA A 94 12.63 19.37 -3.59
CA ALA A 94 12.56 20.43 -4.59
C ALA A 94 11.38 20.28 -5.58
N PRO A 95 10.17 19.84 -5.20
CA PRO A 95 8.99 20.38 -5.86
C PRO A 95 8.79 21.85 -5.42
N ASP A 96 8.83 22.11 -4.10
CA ASP A 96 8.52 23.43 -3.54
C ASP A 96 9.58 24.51 -3.85
N LYS A 97 10.88 24.16 -3.75
CA LYS A 97 11.97 25.10 -4.06
C LYS A 97 12.11 25.41 -5.55
N ASP A 98 11.83 24.45 -6.42
CA ASP A 98 11.87 24.66 -7.87
C ASP A 98 10.64 25.46 -8.32
N ASP A 99 9.46 25.19 -7.75
CA ASP A 99 8.25 26.00 -7.95
C ASP A 99 8.42 27.44 -7.44
N GLU A 100 9.02 27.65 -6.26
CA GLU A 100 9.30 29.01 -5.76
C GLU A 100 10.30 29.76 -6.64
N ARG A 101 11.35 29.07 -7.13
CA ARG A 101 12.33 29.65 -8.05
C ARG A 101 11.70 29.96 -9.41
N ALA A 102 10.83 29.09 -9.90
CA ALA A 102 10.07 29.30 -11.13
C ALA A 102 9.09 30.47 -10.98
N ALA A 103 8.45 30.63 -9.81
CA ALA A 103 7.59 31.77 -9.50
C ALA A 103 8.38 33.09 -9.48
N ARG A 104 9.54 33.13 -8.81
CA ARG A 104 10.43 34.31 -8.79
C ARG A 104 10.94 34.67 -10.18
N GLU A 105 11.29 33.70 -11.02
CA GLU A 105 11.72 33.95 -12.40
C GLU A 105 10.57 34.47 -13.29
N ARG A 106 9.35 33.96 -13.13
CA ARG A 106 8.16 34.48 -13.81
C ARG A 106 7.86 35.92 -13.40
N GLU A 107 7.99 36.23 -12.11
CA GLU A 107 7.80 37.59 -11.59
C GLU A 107 8.86 38.55 -12.13
N LYS A 108 10.16 38.19 -12.10
CA LYS A 108 11.23 39.00 -12.69
C LYS A 108 11.01 39.28 -14.18
N ARG A 109 10.53 38.28 -14.94
CA ARG A 109 10.18 38.45 -16.37
C ARG A 109 9.01 39.41 -16.54
N ARG A 110 8.00 39.32 -15.67
CA ARG A 110 6.84 40.23 -15.67
C ARG A 110 7.27 41.66 -15.36
N VAL A 111 8.08 41.87 -14.32
CA VAL A 111 8.62 43.18 -13.95
C VAL A 111 9.45 43.79 -15.09
N ARG A 112 10.36 43.03 -15.71
CA ARG A 112 11.14 43.54 -16.87
C ARG A 112 10.27 43.87 -18.09
N GLN A 113 9.13 43.19 -18.25
CA GLN A 113 8.21 43.49 -19.33
C GLN A 113 7.36 44.73 -19.01
N GLU A 114 6.93 44.87 -17.76
CA GLU A 114 6.23 46.06 -17.26
C GLU A 114 7.13 47.30 -17.29
N GLU A 115 8.40 47.17 -16.92
CA GLU A 115 9.39 48.25 -16.98
C GLU A 115 9.61 48.73 -18.42
N ARG A 116 9.81 47.82 -19.39
CA ARG A 116 9.91 48.18 -20.81
C ARG A 116 8.63 48.83 -21.36
N ARG A 117 7.45 48.39 -20.90
CA ARG A 117 6.16 49.00 -21.28
C ARG A 117 6.03 50.40 -20.68
N ALA A 118 6.44 50.59 -19.43
CA ALA A 118 6.43 51.88 -18.76
C ALA A 118 7.43 52.85 -19.41
N GLU A 119 8.62 52.38 -19.78
CA GLU A 119 9.64 53.17 -20.49
C GLU A 119 9.17 53.59 -21.89
N MET A 120 8.58 52.67 -22.67
CA MET A 120 8.00 53.03 -23.97
C MET A 120 6.87 54.05 -23.80
N LYS A 121 6.00 53.86 -22.79
CA LYS A 121 4.89 54.78 -22.53
C LYS A 121 5.38 56.15 -22.09
N SER A 122 6.37 56.24 -21.20
CA SER A 122 6.94 57.51 -20.75
C SER A 122 7.62 58.26 -21.90
N ARG A 123 8.39 57.57 -22.74
CA ARG A 123 8.96 58.16 -23.97
C ARG A 123 7.88 58.67 -24.91
N HIS A 124 6.80 57.90 -25.09
CA HIS A 124 5.72 58.29 -25.98
C HIS A 124 4.94 59.49 -25.45
N ASP A 125 4.67 59.52 -24.14
CA ASP A 125 3.99 60.63 -23.46
C ASP A 125 4.88 61.89 -23.41
N GLU A 126 6.20 61.74 -23.25
CA GLU A 126 7.15 62.85 -23.34
C GLU A 126 7.20 63.47 -24.75
N ILE A 127 7.23 62.64 -25.80
CA ILE A 127 7.12 63.11 -27.20
C ILE A 127 5.79 63.82 -27.43
N ARG A 128 4.67 63.23 -26.97
CA ARG A 128 3.33 63.82 -27.10
C ARG A 128 3.25 65.19 -26.42
N ARG A 129 3.85 65.36 -25.24
CA ARG A 129 3.94 66.65 -24.53
C ARG A 129 4.85 67.64 -25.24
N LYS A 130 5.99 67.20 -25.77
CA LYS A 130 6.96 68.04 -26.46
C LYS A 130 6.44 68.61 -27.78
N TYR A 131 5.55 67.87 -28.46
CA TYR A 131 4.98 68.26 -29.76
C TYR A 131 3.45 68.52 -29.73
N GLY A 132 2.86 68.61 -28.54
CA GLY A 132 1.55 69.24 -28.32
C GLY A 132 0.29 68.53 -28.85
N THR A 133 0.31 67.21 -29.04
CA THR A 133 -0.91 66.44 -29.42
C THR A 133 -1.59 65.85 -28.19
N VAL A 134 -2.29 66.68 -27.43
CA VAL A 134 -3.33 66.21 -26.49
C VAL A 134 -4.60 65.85 -27.22
#